data_AF-F2TIE0-F1
#
_entry.id   AF-F2TIE0-F1
#
_cell.length_a   1.000
_cell.length_b   1.000
_cell.length_c   1.000
_cell.angle_alpha   90.00
_cell.angle_beta   90.00
_cell.angle_gamma   90.00
#
_symmetry.space_group_name_H-M   'P 1'
#
loop_
_entity.id
_entity.type
_entity.pdbx_description
1 polymer ?
#
loop_
_entity_poly.entity_id
_entity_poly.type
_entity_poly.pdbx_seq_one_letter_code
_entity_poly.pdbx_strand_id
1 'polypeptide(L)'
;MAYINSLCPLNASIPIRSNIVTALSESDISVIPRIALKIAHFEGTAVLRLFANSAQPEIGCYSAASTNGITLGQPLAVSSIVELFVVLAILLSTSLAIYGTDPASTRAHYAHSPSAFVAFSILHHIYFTGALAMNCPSVLVTFWLNFAWFSGMLYNDKMQA
;
A
#
# COMPACT_ATOMS: atom_id res chain seq x y z
N MET A 1 -32.04 -12.24 4.97
CA MET A 1 -31.32 -13.37 5.59
C MET A 1 -31.02 -14.39 4.51
N ALA A 2 -29.74 -14.66 4.25
CA ALA A 2 -29.32 -15.68 3.28
C ALA A 2 -29.36 -17.05 3.97
N TYR A 3 -30.23 -17.94 3.50
CA TYR A 3 -30.32 -19.31 3.96
C TYR A 3 -29.53 -20.21 3.00
N ILE A 4 -28.39 -20.72 3.45
CA ILE A 4 -27.57 -21.64 2.66
C ILE A 4 -28.05 -23.05 2.98
N ASN A 5 -28.81 -23.65 2.07
CA ASN A 5 -29.41 -24.98 2.22
C ASN A 5 -28.40 -26.10 2.57
N SER A 6 -27.11 -25.91 2.28
CA SER A 6 -26.06 -26.91 2.56
C SER A 6 -25.42 -26.79 3.95
N LEU A 7 -25.80 -25.80 4.78
CA LEU A 7 -25.21 -25.62 6.11
C LEU A 7 -25.89 -26.48 7.19
N CYS A 8 -27.18 -26.77 7.06
CA CYS A 8 -27.94 -27.49 8.07
C CYS A 8 -28.89 -28.54 7.45
N PRO A 9 -28.70 -29.86 7.69
CA PRO A 9 -27.62 -30.48 8.47
C PRO A 9 -26.29 -30.49 7.69
N LEU A 10 -25.21 -30.18 8.39
CA LEU A 10 -23.86 -30.12 7.84
C LEU A 10 -23.35 -31.55 7.60
N ASN A 11 -23.05 -31.91 6.34
CA ASN A 11 -22.50 -33.22 5.97
C ASN A 11 -21.01 -33.06 5.60
N ALA A 12 -20.12 -33.72 6.35
CA ALA A 12 -18.67 -33.62 6.19
C ALA A 12 -18.16 -34.06 4.80
N SER A 13 -18.94 -34.85 4.05
CA SER A 13 -18.57 -35.36 2.73
C SER A 13 -18.93 -34.40 1.59
N ILE A 14 -19.67 -33.32 1.87
CA ILE A 14 -20.17 -32.40 0.84
C ILE A 14 -19.54 -31.01 1.07
N PRO A 15 -18.71 -30.50 0.16
CA PRO A 15 -18.14 -29.16 0.30
C PRO A 15 -19.24 -28.10 0.22
N ILE A 16 -19.27 -27.20 1.20
CA ILE A 16 -20.20 -26.08 1.24
C ILE A 16 -19.74 -25.03 0.22
N ARG A 17 -20.55 -24.79 -0.80
CA ARG A 17 -20.35 -23.69 -1.76
C ARG A 17 -21.48 -22.68 -1.59
N SER A 18 -21.13 -21.47 -1.20
CA SER A 18 -22.08 -20.37 -1.04
C SER A 18 -21.51 -19.10 -1.67
N ASN A 19 -22.36 -18.39 -2.40
CA ASN A 19 -22.11 -17.02 -2.84
C ASN A 19 -23.18 -16.14 -2.17
N ILE A 20 -22.74 -15.20 -1.35
CA ILE A 20 -23.61 -14.22 -0.71
C ILE A 20 -23.15 -12.85 -1.18
N VAL A 21 -24.07 -12.14 -1.85
CA VAL A 21 -23.92 -10.74 -2.19
C VAL A 21 -24.84 -9.96 -1.27
N THR A 22 -24.28 -9.32 -0.25
CA THR A 22 -25.03 -8.45 0.65
C THR A 22 -24.79 -7.01 0.23
N ALA A 23 -25.84 -6.34 -0.23
CA ALA A 23 -25.80 -4.89 -0.41
C ALA A 23 -25.71 -4.23 0.98
N LEU A 24 -24.68 -3.42 1.20
CA LEU A 24 -24.54 -2.64 2.42
C LEU A 24 -25.65 -1.60 2.48
N SER A 25 -26.44 -1.58 3.57
CA SER A 25 -27.48 -0.58 3.76
C SER A 25 -26.88 0.75 4.22
N GLU A 26 -27.56 1.87 3.96
CA GLU A 26 -27.08 3.18 4.46
C GLU A 26 -26.96 3.23 5.98
N SER A 27 -27.79 2.47 6.71
CA SER A 27 -27.67 2.29 8.16
C SER A 27 -26.36 1.60 8.57
N ASP A 28 -25.89 0.61 7.80
CA ASP A 28 -24.62 -0.08 8.10
C ASP A 28 -23.41 0.83 7.82
N ILE A 29 -23.52 1.72 6.82
CA ILE A 29 -22.48 2.71 6.49
C ILE A 29 -22.48 3.86 7.50
N SER A 30 -23.61 4.18 8.11
CA SER A 30 -23.72 5.29 9.08
C SER A 30 -22.91 5.08 10.36
N VAL A 31 -22.60 3.83 10.70
CA VAL A 31 -21.74 3.45 11.84
C VAL A 31 -20.26 3.73 11.55
N ILE A 32 -19.87 3.74 10.27
CA ILE A 32 -18.49 4.04 9.85
C ILE A 32 -18.33 5.57 9.81
N PRO A 33 -17.37 6.14 10.57
CA PRO A 33 -17.11 7.57 10.50
C PRO A 33 -16.81 8.00 9.06
N ARG A 34 -17.47 9.07 8.56
CA ARG A 34 -17.26 9.55 7.18
C ARG A 34 -15.79 9.86 6.83
N ILE A 35 -14.97 10.15 7.84
CA ILE A 35 -13.53 10.34 7.67
C ILE A 35 -12.80 9.04 7.31
N ALA A 36 -13.24 7.88 7.84
CA ALA A 36 -12.64 6.57 7.57
C ALA A 36 -12.78 6.17 6.09
N LEU A 37 -13.88 6.54 5.44
CA LEU A 37 -14.10 6.31 4.01
C LEU A 37 -13.18 7.15 3.12
N LYS A 38 -12.64 8.27 3.62
CA LYS A 38 -11.73 9.16 2.88
C LYS A 38 -10.24 8.80 3.06
N ILE A 39 -9.90 8.01 4.06
CA ILE A 39 -8.52 7.58 4.29
C ILE A 39 -8.16 6.56 3.21
N ALA A 40 -7.08 6.80 2.47
CA ALA A 40 -6.61 5.86 1.46
C ALA A 40 -6.24 4.52 2.11
N HIS A 41 -6.61 3.41 1.45
CA HIS A 41 -6.39 2.05 1.93
C HIS A 41 -6.90 1.85 3.36
N PHE A 42 -8.14 2.29 3.62
CA PHE A 42 -8.81 1.93 4.86
C PHE A 42 -9.03 0.42 4.88
N GLU A 43 -8.31 -0.27 5.77
CA GLU A 43 -8.36 -1.71 5.91
C GLU A 43 -9.38 -2.09 6.98
N GLY A 44 -10.50 -2.65 6.55
CA GLY A 44 -11.49 -3.26 7.43
C GLY A 44 -11.34 -4.78 7.42
N THR A 45 -11.26 -5.40 8.59
CA THR A 45 -11.24 -6.86 8.71
C THR A 45 -12.57 -7.37 9.24
N ALA A 46 -13.17 -8.34 8.53
CA ALA A 46 -14.38 -9.03 8.94
C ALA A 46 -14.01 -10.48 9.24
N VAL A 47 -14.16 -10.89 10.50
CA VAL A 47 -13.87 -12.25 10.96
C VAL A 47 -15.17 -12.95 11.32
N LEU A 48 -15.53 -13.98 10.56
CA LEU A 48 -16.66 -14.85 10.83
C LEU A 48 -16.17 -16.14 11.48
N ARG A 49 -16.60 -16.39 12.71
CA ARG A 49 -16.33 -17.65 13.43
C ARG A 49 -17.61 -18.45 13.54
N LEU A 50 -17.55 -19.72 13.18
CA LEU A 50 -18.66 -20.66 13.26
C LEU A 50 -18.41 -21.61 14.43
N PHE A 51 -19.38 -21.75 15.33
CA PHE A 51 -19.30 -22.63 16.49
C PHE A 51 -20.39 -23.71 16.43
N ALA A 52 -20.07 -24.93 16.82
CA ALA A 52 -21.07 -26.01 16.88
C ALA A 52 -22.00 -25.83 18.08
N ASN A 53 -23.30 -26.07 17.90
CA ASN A 53 -24.29 -25.88 18.98
C ASN A 53 -24.03 -26.79 20.20
N SER A 54 -23.61 -28.03 20.00
CA SER A 54 -23.53 -29.01 21.09
C SER A 54 -22.40 -28.78 22.10
N ALA A 55 -21.22 -28.36 21.64
CA ALA A 55 -20.02 -28.27 22.48
C ALA A 55 -19.29 -26.91 22.33
N GLN A 56 -19.83 -26.01 21.52
CA GLN A 56 -19.19 -24.76 21.09
C GLN A 56 -17.75 -24.89 20.53
N PRO A 57 -17.27 -26.02 19.95
CA PRO A 57 -15.99 -26.00 19.26
C PRO A 57 -16.10 -25.12 18.01
N GLU A 58 -15.03 -24.42 17.70
CA GLU A 58 -14.89 -23.68 16.45
C GLU A 58 -14.84 -24.67 15.27
N ILE A 59 -15.83 -24.60 14.38
CA ILE A 59 -15.91 -25.44 13.17
C ILE A 59 -15.20 -24.75 12.00
N GLY A 60 -15.04 -23.43 12.05
CA GLY A 60 -14.30 -22.68 11.04
C GLY A 60 -14.20 -21.19 11.35
N CYS A 61 -13.11 -20.61 10.89
CA CYS A 61 -12.83 -19.17 10.96
C CYS A 61 -12.54 -18.67 9.54
N TYR A 62 -13.35 -17.73 9.08
CA TYR A 62 -13.16 -17.04 7.81
C TYR A 62 -12.80 -15.60 8.11
N SER A 63 -11.71 -15.13 7.51
CA SER A 63 -11.29 -13.73 7.59
C SER A 63 -11.32 -13.13 6.19
N ALA A 64 -11.94 -11.97 6.08
CA ALA A 64 -11.93 -11.17 4.86
C ALA A 64 -11.39 -9.77 5.19
N ALA A 65 -10.47 -9.29 4.36
CA ALA A 65 -10.05 -7.90 4.36
C ALA A 65 -10.83 -7.15 3.27
N SER A 66 -11.31 -5.95 3.60
CA SER A 66 -11.98 -5.04 2.68
C SER A 66 -11.23 -3.72 2.63
N THR A 67 -11.17 -3.12 1.45
CA THR A 67 -10.56 -1.80 1.23
C THR A 67 -11.56 -0.88 0.54
N ASN A 68 -11.43 0.43 0.77
CA ASN A 68 -12.28 1.45 0.16
C ASN A 68 -11.89 1.82 -1.29
N GLY A 69 -10.96 1.09 -1.91
CA GLY A 69 -10.51 1.32 -3.29
C GLY A 69 -9.66 2.58 -3.53
N ILE A 70 -9.49 3.44 -2.53
CA ILE A 70 -8.61 4.61 -2.61
C ILE A 70 -7.19 4.16 -2.27
N THR A 71 -6.18 4.50 -3.08
CA THR A 71 -4.79 4.04 -2.88
C THR A 71 -3.80 5.20 -2.90
N LEU A 72 -2.75 5.10 -2.07
CA LEU A 72 -1.56 5.96 -2.19
C LEU A 72 -0.52 5.36 -3.14
N GLY A 73 -0.68 4.10 -3.55
CA GLY A 73 0.15 3.45 -4.55
C GLY A 73 -0.24 3.91 -5.95
N GLN A 74 0.54 4.83 -6.50
CA GLN A 74 0.44 5.33 -7.87
C GLN A 74 1.82 5.25 -8.52
N PRO A 75 2.43 4.04 -8.61
CA PRO A 75 3.85 3.90 -8.93
C PRO A 75 4.18 4.51 -10.29
N LEU A 76 3.29 4.40 -11.28
CA LEU A 76 3.51 5.01 -12.58
C LEU A 76 3.57 6.55 -12.50
N ALA A 77 2.58 7.18 -11.88
CA ALA A 77 2.51 8.65 -11.83
C ALA A 77 3.58 9.25 -10.90
N VAL A 78 3.70 8.72 -9.67
CA VAL A 78 4.63 9.25 -8.67
C VAL A 78 6.07 8.96 -9.05
N SER A 79 6.38 7.72 -9.47
CA SER A 79 7.75 7.38 -9.84
C SER A 79 8.22 8.19 -11.04
N SER A 80 7.40 8.34 -12.10
CA SER A 80 7.79 9.14 -13.27
C SER A 80 8.00 10.62 -12.96
N ILE A 81 7.16 11.22 -12.11
CA ILE A 81 7.35 12.63 -11.71
C ILE A 81 8.64 12.78 -10.91
N VAL A 82 8.86 11.92 -9.92
CA VAL A 82 10.08 11.99 -9.08
C VAL A 82 11.32 11.71 -9.93
N GLU A 83 11.28 10.75 -10.84
CA GLU A 83 12.36 10.44 -11.77
C GLU A 83 12.73 11.65 -12.63
N LEU A 84 11.73 12.33 -13.22
CA LEU A 84 11.96 13.54 -14.01
C LEU A 84 12.68 14.62 -13.20
N PHE A 85 12.23 14.88 -11.98
CA PHE A 85 12.87 15.86 -11.11
C PHE A 85 14.28 15.45 -10.68
N VAL A 86 14.53 14.17 -10.45
CA VAL A 86 15.87 13.64 -10.12
C VAL A 86 16.82 13.83 -11.30
N VAL A 87 16.40 13.47 -12.52
CA VAL A 87 17.21 13.65 -13.74
C VAL A 87 17.53 15.12 -13.95
N LEU A 88 16.54 16.00 -13.83
CA LEU A 88 16.74 17.44 -13.98
C LEU A 88 17.68 18.00 -12.90
N ALA A 89 17.55 17.54 -11.66
CA ALA A 89 18.43 17.94 -10.57
C ALA A 89 19.88 17.50 -10.81
N ILE A 90 20.11 16.31 -11.36
CA ILE A 90 21.44 15.83 -11.74
C ILE A 90 22.03 16.72 -12.83
N LEU A 91 21.30 16.99 -13.91
CA LEU A 91 21.76 17.83 -15.02
C LEU A 91 22.12 19.25 -14.56
N LEU A 92 21.27 19.86 -13.73
CA LEU A 92 21.51 21.19 -13.17
C LEU A 92 22.72 21.19 -12.22
N SER A 93 22.84 20.16 -11.38
CA SER A 93 23.99 20.03 -10.45
C SER A 93 25.30 19.84 -11.21
N THR A 94 25.31 19.02 -12.26
CA THR A 94 26.50 18.81 -13.10
C THR A 94 26.86 20.06 -13.89
N SER A 95 25.87 20.76 -14.45
CA SER A 95 26.10 22.04 -15.13
C SER A 95 26.74 23.07 -14.19
N LEU A 96 26.20 23.20 -12.97
CA LEU A 96 26.75 24.09 -11.95
C LEU A 96 28.18 23.70 -11.53
N ALA A 97 28.50 22.40 -11.48
CA ALA A 97 29.84 21.91 -11.16
C ALA A 97 30.87 22.19 -12.28
N ILE A 98 30.45 22.19 -13.56
CA ILE A 98 31.33 22.44 -14.71
C ILE A 98 31.53 23.94 -14.94
N TYR A 99 30.46 24.73 -14.89
CA TYR A 99 30.47 26.14 -15.25
C TYR A 99 30.56 27.09 -14.04
N GLY A 100 30.56 26.55 -12.82
CA GLY A 100 30.70 27.34 -11.60
C GLY A 100 32.03 28.08 -11.56
N THR A 101 31.98 29.41 -11.61
CA THR A 101 33.16 30.27 -11.68
C THR A 101 33.90 30.38 -10.36
N ASP A 102 33.19 30.28 -9.22
CA ASP A 102 33.77 30.28 -7.88
C ASP A 102 33.09 29.22 -6.98
N PRO A 103 33.84 28.21 -6.51
CA PRO A 103 33.31 27.21 -5.59
C PRO A 103 32.91 27.77 -4.23
N ALA A 104 33.50 28.88 -3.76
CA ALA A 104 33.09 29.51 -2.50
C ALA A 104 31.71 30.17 -2.63
N SER A 105 31.49 30.99 -3.67
CA SER A 105 30.18 31.57 -4.01
C SER A 105 29.12 30.48 -4.28
N THR A 106 29.46 29.45 -5.06
CA THR A 106 28.54 28.33 -5.36
C THR A 106 28.12 27.61 -4.07
N ARG A 107 29.05 27.34 -3.17
CA ARG A 107 28.72 26.73 -1.87
C ARG A 107 27.87 27.66 -1.01
N ALA A 108 28.13 28.97 -1.00
CA ALA A 108 27.32 29.92 -0.24
C ALA A 108 25.87 30.00 -0.74
N HIS A 109 25.65 30.01 -2.05
CA HIS A 109 24.31 30.11 -2.64
C HIS A 109 23.52 28.79 -2.61
N TYR A 110 24.20 27.64 -2.66
CA TYR A 110 23.57 26.32 -2.77
C TYR A 110 23.78 25.41 -1.56
N ALA A 111 24.31 25.91 -0.43
CA ALA A 111 24.51 25.14 0.81
C ALA A 111 23.22 24.50 1.37
N HIS A 112 22.06 25.07 1.05
CA HIS A 112 20.76 24.58 1.50
C HIS A 112 20.14 23.52 0.59
N SER A 113 20.71 23.28 -0.59
CA SER A 113 20.23 22.24 -1.49
C SER A 113 20.92 20.92 -1.16
N PRO A 114 20.19 19.80 -1.02
CA PRO A 114 20.83 18.49 -0.96
C PRO A 114 21.57 18.21 -2.27
N SER A 115 22.69 17.47 -2.18
CA SER A 115 23.37 16.98 -3.37
C SER A 115 22.54 15.92 -4.08
N ALA A 116 22.80 15.68 -5.37
CA ALA A 116 22.12 14.63 -6.13
C ALA A 116 22.25 13.25 -5.46
N PHE A 117 23.41 12.94 -4.89
CA PHE A 117 23.62 11.70 -4.13
C PHE A 117 22.76 11.63 -2.86
N VAL A 118 22.64 12.73 -2.12
CA VAL A 118 21.78 12.79 -0.93
C VAL A 118 20.31 12.62 -1.30
N ALA A 119 19.86 13.26 -2.39
CA ALA A 119 18.49 13.10 -2.89
C ALA A 119 18.18 11.64 -3.27
N PHE A 120 19.09 10.98 -4.00
CA PHE A 120 18.97 9.55 -4.32
C PHE A 120 18.93 8.70 -3.05
N SER A 121 19.82 8.95 -2.08
CA SER A 121 19.87 8.23 -0.81
C SER A 121 18.56 8.38 -0.01
N ILE A 122 17.94 9.56 -0.01
CA ILE A 122 16.64 9.79 0.63
C ILE A 122 15.56 8.93 -0.02
N LEU A 123 15.44 8.96 -1.35
CA LEU A 123 14.43 8.17 -2.07
C LEU A 123 14.62 6.66 -1.87
N HIS A 124 15.88 6.21 -1.88
CA HIS A 124 16.26 4.85 -1.56
C HIS A 124 15.85 4.47 -0.13
N HIS A 125 16.12 5.31 0.87
CA HIS A 125 15.72 5.08 2.26
C HIS A 125 14.21 5.04 2.45
N ILE A 126 13.45 5.88 1.74
CA ILE A 126 11.98 5.86 1.81
C ILE A 126 11.46 4.47 1.43
N TYR A 127 11.98 3.85 0.38
CA TYR A 127 11.58 2.48 0.03
C TYR A 127 12.01 1.45 1.09
N PHE A 128 13.29 1.47 1.51
CA PHE A 128 13.81 0.45 2.43
C PHE A 128 13.22 0.51 3.84
N THR A 129 12.82 1.69 4.31
CA THR A 129 12.06 1.80 5.57
C THR A 129 10.73 1.07 5.48
N GLY A 130 10.14 0.98 4.28
CA GLY A 130 8.94 0.20 4.03
C GLY A 130 9.14 -1.29 3.76
N ALA A 131 10.35 -1.68 3.37
CA ALA A 131 10.71 -3.08 3.14
C ALA A 131 11.07 -3.84 4.43
N LEU A 132 10.98 -3.18 5.60
CA LEU A 132 11.21 -3.81 6.89
C LEU A 132 10.08 -4.80 7.21
N ALA A 133 10.43 -5.93 7.83
CA ALA A 133 9.47 -6.94 8.28
C ALA A 133 8.73 -6.47 9.56
N MET A 134 7.94 -5.40 9.44
CA MET A 134 7.09 -4.87 10.49
C MET A 134 5.62 -4.98 10.08
N ASN A 135 4.72 -5.10 11.06
CA ASN A 135 3.29 -5.09 10.83
C ASN A 135 2.82 -3.65 10.53
N CYS A 136 3.04 -3.19 9.29
CA CYS A 136 2.65 -1.86 8.84
C CYS A 136 1.25 -1.87 8.20
N PRO A 137 0.47 -0.80 8.37
CA PRO A 137 -0.79 -0.63 7.65
C PRO A 137 -0.58 -0.67 6.14
N SER A 138 -1.50 -1.28 5.39
CA SER A 138 -1.41 -1.43 3.93
C SER A 138 -1.26 -0.09 3.17
N VAL A 139 -1.83 1.00 3.71
CA VAL A 139 -1.66 2.36 3.17
C VAL A 139 -0.20 2.82 3.09
N LEU A 140 0.62 2.42 4.07
CA LEU A 140 2.01 2.84 4.15
C LEU A 140 2.89 2.00 3.21
N VAL A 141 2.61 0.69 3.14
CA VAL A 141 3.22 -0.23 2.18
C VAL A 141 2.97 0.25 0.75
N THR A 142 1.72 0.57 0.41
CA THR A 142 1.39 1.08 -0.93
C THR A 142 2.01 2.45 -1.23
N PHE A 143 2.19 3.32 -0.23
CA PHE A 143 2.93 4.57 -0.40
C PHE A 143 4.41 4.33 -0.72
N TRP A 144 5.10 3.45 0.01
CA TRP A 144 6.52 3.18 -0.20
C TRP A 144 6.81 2.52 -1.55
N LEU A 145 5.88 1.72 -2.07
CA LEU A 145 6.01 1.10 -3.41
C LEU A 145 6.17 2.12 -4.55
N ASN A 146 5.75 3.38 -4.37
CA ASN A 146 6.01 4.43 -5.35
C ASN A 146 7.50 4.70 -5.59
N PHE A 147 8.35 4.34 -4.62
CA PHE A 147 9.79 4.59 -4.63
C PHE A 147 10.62 3.33 -4.93
N ALA A 148 9.96 2.19 -5.22
CA ALA A 148 10.61 0.90 -5.47
C ALA A 148 11.70 0.98 -6.55
N TRP A 149 11.46 1.72 -7.62
CA TRP A 149 12.43 1.94 -8.70
C TRP A 149 13.79 2.47 -8.18
N PHE A 150 13.80 3.38 -7.20
CA PHE A 150 15.02 3.96 -6.63
C PHE A 150 15.86 2.95 -5.84
N SER A 151 15.28 1.80 -5.49
CA SER A 151 15.98 0.68 -4.86
C SER A 151 16.37 -0.43 -5.84
N GLY A 152 16.09 -0.26 -7.14
CA GLY A 152 16.28 -1.30 -8.16
C GLY A 152 15.17 -2.36 -8.19
N MET A 153 14.06 -2.13 -7.49
CA MET A 153 12.92 -3.05 -7.47
C MET A 153 11.99 -2.75 -8.64
N LEU A 154 11.88 -3.73 -9.54
CA LEU A 154 11.09 -3.65 -10.76
C LEU A 154 9.92 -4.61 -10.67
N TYR A 155 8.73 -4.12 -11.01
CA TYR A 155 7.56 -4.98 -11.12
C TYR A 155 7.67 -5.84 -12.39
N ASN A 156 7.56 -7.16 -12.23
CA ASN A 156 7.55 -8.11 -13.34
C ASN A 156 6.58 -9.26 -13.04
N ASP A 157 5.52 -9.36 -13.84
CA ASP A 157 4.48 -10.38 -13.71
C ASP A 157 5.04 -11.81 -13.68
N LYS A 158 6.13 -12.06 -14.41
CA LYS A 158 6.73 -13.41 -14.52
C LYS A 158 7.54 -13.83 -13.29
N MET A 159 7.91 -12.90 -12.43
CA MET A 159 8.70 -13.19 -11.22
C MET A 159 7.85 -13.35 -9.96
N GLN A 160 6.56 -13.02 -10.03
CA GLN A 160 5.62 -13.07 -8.89
C GLN A 160 4.69 -14.29 -8.93
N ALA A 161 4.90 -15.21 -9.87
CA ALA A 161 4.14 -16.44 -10.05
C ALA A 161 4.77 -17.64 -9.33
#